data_AF-A0A1Y1NL13-F1
#
_entry.id   AF-A0A1Y1NL13-F1
#
_cell.length_a   1.000
_cell.length_b   1.000
_cell.length_c   1.000
_cell.angle_alpha   90.00
_cell.angle_beta   90.00
_cell.angle_gamma   90.00
#
_symmetry.space_group_name_H-M   'P 1'
#
loop_
_entity.id
_entity.type
_entity.pdbx_description
1 polymer ?
#
loop_
_entity_poly.entity_id
_entity_poly.type
_entity_poly.pdbx_seq_one_letter_code
_entity_poly.pdbx_strand_id
1 'polypeptide(L)'
;YIVKIFDFICMLVDFISDSIVGVVIKKIKTFVRHIKTMFYVKLKLSRSFAFETTQSKSVSEVAEGIITEVRERTENLLAVFDFMSCATSLFFLFIVVRVLHYRYKFLTSDRFDNHFITTDLRNIDIRRAQMEKETILPLNHRERALYINVSTKRDHETVIGKHLQI
;
A
#
# COMPACT_ATOMS: atom_id res chain seq x y z
N TYR A 1 6.70 -12.09 16.77
CA TYR A 1 6.94 -11.02 15.78
C TYR A 1 6.22 -11.23 14.45
N ILE A 2 5.99 -12.46 13.98
CA ILE A 2 5.27 -12.78 12.72
C ILE A 2 3.84 -12.23 12.69
N VAL A 3 3.13 -12.22 13.83
CA VAL A 3 1.73 -11.74 13.93
C VAL A 3 1.57 -10.29 13.46
N LYS A 4 2.55 -9.41 13.73
CA LYS A 4 2.48 -7.99 13.34
C LYS A 4 2.64 -7.76 11.83
N ILE A 5 3.33 -8.67 11.13
CA ILE A 5 3.48 -8.59 9.66
C ILE A 5 2.14 -8.90 8.99
N PHE A 6 1.41 -9.88 9.51
CA PHE A 6 0.09 -10.26 8.99
C PHE A 6 -0.93 -9.14 9.19
N ASP A 7 -0.94 -8.49 10.36
CA ASP A 7 -1.84 -7.36 10.61
C ASP A 7 -1.59 -6.19 9.63
N PHE A 8 -0.33 -5.92 9.29
CA PHE A 8 0.03 -4.89 8.31
C PHE A 8 -0.37 -5.27 6.88
N ILE A 9 -0.17 -6.54 6.50
CA ILE A 9 -0.61 -7.06 5.19
C ILE A 9 -2.14 -7.01 5.09
N CYS A 10 -2.88 -7.37 6.14
CA CYS A 10 -4.34 -7.29 6.16
C CYS A 10 -4.82 -5.86 5.97
N MET A 11 -4.26 -4.88 6.71
CA MET A 11 -4.63 -3.46 6.51
C MET A 11 -4.33 -2.95 5.09
N LEU A 12 -3.24 -3.41 4.49
CA LEU A 12 -2.86 -3.01 3.13
C LEU A 12 -3.76 -3.67 2.07
N VAL A 13 -4.12 -4.94 2.28
CA VAL A 13 -5.04 -5.68 1.41
C VAL A 13 -6.46 -5.10 1.50
N ASP A 14 -6.95 -4.81 2.70
CA ASP A 14 -8.27 -4.21 2.94
C ASP A 14 -8.37 -2.79 2.35
N PHE A 15 -7.27 -2.02 2.40
CA PHE A 15 -7.23 -0.69 1.79
C PHE A 15 -7.28 -0.73 0.25
N ILE A 16 -6.65 -1.75 -0.37
CA ILE A 16 -6.59 -1.90 -1.83
C ILE A 16 -7.83 -2.64 -2.37
N SER A 17 -8.43 -3.53 -1.58
CA SER A 17 -9.57 -4.36 -1.98
C SER A 17 -10.76 -3.53 -2.44
N ASP A 18 -11.02 -2.44 -1.73
CA ASP A 18 -12.29 -1.72 -1.85
C ASP A 18 -12.35 -0.80 -3.07
N SER A 19 -11.21 -0.35 -3.59
CA SER A 19 -11.17 0.64 -4.68
C SER A 19 -10.74 0.09 -6.04
N ILE A 20 -9.96 -0.99 -6.12
CA ILE A 20 -9.20 -1.31 -7.35
C ILE A 20 -9.41 -2.76 -7.86
N VAL A 21 -9.79 -3.69 -6.99
CA VAL A 21 -9.81 -5.14 -7.31
C VAL A 21 -10.77 -5.50 -8.45
N GLY A 22 -11.94 -4.88 -8.50
CA GLY A 22 -12.92 -5.13 -9.56
C GLY A 22 -12.40 -4.80 -10.97
N VAL A 23 -11.61 -3.72 -11.10
CA VAL A 23 -11.03 -3.30 -12.39
C VAL A 23 -9.89 -4.22 -12.79
N VAL A 24 -9.02 -4.59 -11.85
CA VAL A 24 -7.86 -5.46 -12.08
C VAL A 24 -8.29 -6.86 -12.50
N ILE A 25 -9.25 -7.47 -11.79
CA ILE A 25 -9.77 -8.80 -12.13
C ILE A 25 -10.34 -8.83 -13.56
N LYS A 26 -11.08 -7.78 -13.94
CA LYS A 26 -11.66 -7.67 -15.29
C LYS A 26 -10.59 -7.56 -16.38
N LYS A 27 -9.52 -6.82 -16.15
CA LYS A 27 -8.38 -6.68 -17.08
C LYS A 27 -7.62 -8.00 -17.23
N ILE A 28 -7.30 -8.67 -16.11
CA ILE A 28 -6.61 -9.97 -16.11
C ILE A 28 -7.43 -11.03 -16.85
N LYS A 29 -8.73 -11.15 -16.56
CA LYS A 29 -9.62 -12.12 -17.22
C LYS A 29 -9.71 -11.91 -18.74
N THR A 30 -9.59 -10.65 -19.19
CA THR A 30 -9.56 -10.30 -20.61
C THR A 30 -8.23 -10.69 -21.25
N PHE A 31 -7.13 -10.41 -20.59
CA PHE A 31 -5.78 -10.78 -21.05
C PHE A 31 -5.60 -12.30 -21.16
N VAL A 32 -6.00 -13.05 -20.13
CA VAL A 32 -5.94 -14.53 -20.13
C VAL A 32 -6.77 -15.11 -21.28
N ARG A 33 -7.93 -14.51 -21.59
CA ARG A 33 -8.76 -14.92 -22.73
C ARG A 33 -8.05 -14.71 -24.06
N HIS A 34 -7.37 -13.57 -24.24
CA HIS A 34 -6.57 -13.27 -25.42
C HIS A 34 -5.38 -14.23 -25.60
N ILE A 35 -4.69 -14.57 -24.52
CA ILE A 35 -3.61 -15.57 -24.58
C ILE A 35 -4.17 -16.93 -24.99
N LYS A 36 -5.27 -17.37 -24.36
CA LYS A 36 -5.88 -18.67 -24.65
C LYS A 36 -6.30 -18.79 -26.11
N THR A 37 -6.88 -17.75 -26.70
CA THR A 37 -7.28 -17.75 -28.11
C THR A 37 -6.07 -17.72 -29.05
N MET A 38 -5.05 -16.91 -28.76
CA MET A 38 -3.84 -16.84 -29.58
C MET A 38 -3.06 -18.16 -29.56
N PHE A 39 -2.95 -18.81 -28.40
CA PHE A 39 -2.24 -20.08 -28.25
C PHE A 39 -3.03 -21.25 -28.87
N TYR A 40 -4.35 -21.31 -28.68
CA TYR A 40 -5.21 -22.34 -29.29
C TYR A 40 -5.23 -22.25 -30.82
N VAL A 41 -5.26 -21.03 -31.38
CA VAL A 41 -5.20 -20.82 -32.83
C VAL A 41 -3.80 -21.15 -33.37
N LYS A 42 -2.72 -20.80 -32.65
CA LYS A 42 -1.35 -21.13 -33.06
C LYS A 42 -0.98 -22.62 -32.90
N LEU A 43 -1.64 -23.35 -31.98
CA LEU A 43 -1.42 -24.78 -31.78
C LEU A 43 -2.19 -25.70 -32.75
N LYS A 44 -2.97 -25.16 -33.70
CA LYS A 44 -3.45 -25.97 -34.84
C LYS A 44 -2.29 -26.24 -35.79
N LEU A 45 -1.42 -27.14 -35.36
CA LEU A 45 -0.28 -27.67 -36.09
C LEU A 45 -0.80 -28.65 -37.15
N SER A 46 -1.32 -28.13 -38.26
CA SER A 46 -1.76 -28.92 -39.42
C SER A 46 -0.56 -29.41 -40.21
N ARG A 47 0.22 -30.34 -39.66
CA ARG A 47 1.13 -31.17 -40.43
C ARG A 47 1.05 -32.59 -39.89
N SER A 48 0.70 -33.53 -40.78
CA SER A 48 1.01 -34.93 -40.56
C SER A 48 2.52 -35.05 -40.38
N PHE A 49 2.98 -35.34 -39.17
CA PHE A 49 4.38 -35.65 -38.93
C PHE A 49 4.65 -37.09 -39.42
N ALA A 50 4.92 -37.23 -40.71
CA ALA A 50 5.66 -38.37 -41.21
C ALA A 50 7.12 -38.17 -40.78
N PHE A 51 7.54 -38.90 -39.75
CA PHE A 51 8.90 -38.86 -39.20
C PHE A 51 9.84 -39.69 -40.09
N GLU A 52 10.04 -39.23 -41.33
CA GLU A 52 11.09 -39.75 -42.22
C GLU A 52 12.42 -39.13 -41.76
N THR A 53 13.11 -39.85 -40.88
CA THR A 53 14.40 -39.46 -40.34
C THR A 53 15.48 -39.66 -41.40
N THR A 54 15.72 -38.59 -42.17
CA THR A 54 16.98 -38.39 -42.90
C THR A 54 17.53 -37.01 -42.57
N GLN A 55 17.61 -36.67 -41.27
CA GLN A 55 18.22 -35.43 -40.81
C GLN A 55 19.36 -35.72 -39.83
N SER A 56 20.50 -35.10 -40.11
CA SER A 56 21.81 -35.37 -39.52
C SER A 56 21.99 -34.86 -38.08
N LYS A 57 20.91 -34.54 -37.35
CA LYS A 57 20.95 -34.04 -35.97
C LYS A 57 19.78 -34.54 -35.13
N SER A 58 20.10 -34.96 -33.91
CA SER A 58 19.18 -35.53 -32.94
C SER A 58 18.22 -34.48 -32.38
N VAL A 59 16.97 -34.85 -32.07
CA VAL A 59 15.97 -33.97 -31.40
C VAL A 59 16.51 -33.43 -30.06
N SER A 60 17.38 -34.20 -29.39
CA SER A 60 18.09 -33.76 -28.18
C SER A 60 19.02 -32.58 -28.44
N GLU A 61 19.72 -32.60 -29.58
CA GLU A 61 20.67 -31.55 -29.97
C GLU A 61 19.94 -30.23 -30.33
N VAL A 62 18.75 -30.35 -30.93
CA VAL A 62 17.88 -29.19 -31.21
C VAL A 62 17.30 -28.62 -29.92
N ALA A 63 16.92 -29.47 -28.95
CA ALA A 63 16.43 -29.02 -27.65
C ALA A 63 17.53 -28.30 -26.83
N GLU A 64 18.75 -28.84 -26.82
CA GLU A 64 19.90 -28.22 -26.17
C GLU A 64 20.27 -26.87 -26.81
N GLY A 65 20.18 -26.75 -28.14
CA GLY A 65 20.36 -25.48 -28.86
C GLY A 65 19.34 -24.41 -28.47
N ILE A 66 18.07 -24.80 -28.27
CA ILE A 66 17.02 -23.86 -27.84
C ILE A 66 17.22 -23.44 -26.38
N ILE A 67 17.57 -24.38 -25.50
CA ILE A 67 17.78 -24.10 -24.07
C ILE A 67 18.98 -23.16 -23.87
N THR A 68 20.05 -23.36 -24.63
CA THR A 68 21.26 -22.52 -24.56
C THR A 68 20.98 -21.09 -25.02
N GLU A 69 20.27 -20.88 -26.14
CA GLU A 69 19.93 -19.53 -26.61
C GLU A 69 18.91 -18.81 -25.69
N VAL A 70 17.98 -19.55 -25.09
CA VAL A 70 17.07 -18.97 -24.08
C VAL A 70 17.84 -18.55 -22.82
N ARG A 71 18.85 -19.33 -22.41
CA ARG A 71 19.68 -19.00 -21.24
C ARG A 71 20.48 -17.72 -21.47
N GLU A 72 21.11 -17.59 -22.63
CA GLU A 72 21.92 -16.42 -23.01
C GLU A 72 21.11 -15.11 -22.93
N ARG A 73 19.83 -15.15 -23.35
CA ARG A 73 18.95 -13.96 -23.27
C ARG A 73 18.36 -13.72 -21.89
N THR A 74 18.35 -14.72 -21.02
CA THR A 74 17.74 -14.65 -19.69
C THR A 74 18.72 -14.10 -18.64
N GLU A 75 20.03 -14.30 -18.81
CA GLU A 75 21.04 -13.83 -17.85
C GLU A 75 21.04 -12.31 -17.66
N ASN A 76 20.91 -11.54 -18.75
CA ASN A 76 20.79 -10.07 -18.65
C ASN A 76 19.50 -9.65 -17.93
N LEU A 77 18.40 -10.38 -18.13
CA LEU A 77 17.14 -10.10 -17.44
C LEU A 77 17.26 -10.41 -15.94
N LEU A 78 17.88 -11.54 -15.59
CA LEU A 78 18.11 -11.93 -14.20
C LEU A 78 19.00 -10.91 -13.47
N ALA A 79 20.07 -10.43 -14.11
CA ALA A 79 20.93 -9.38 -13.53
C ALA A 79 20.17 -8.08 -13.24
N VAL A 80 19.26 -7.67 -14.14
CA VAL A 80 18.38 -6.52 -13.92
C VAL A 80 17.39 -6.78 -12.79
N PHE A 81 16.80 -7.97 -12.73
CA PHE A 81 15.88 -8.34 -11.65
C PHE A 81 16.58 -8.36 -10.28
N ASP A 82 17.81 -8.83 -10.21
CA ASP A 82 18.60 -8.84 -8.97
C ASP A 82 18.92 -7.41 -8.51
N PHE A 83 19.30 -6.52 -9.44
CA PHE A 83 19.49 -5.10 -9.14
C PHE A 83 18.19 -4.44 -8.66
N MET A 84 17.08 -4.69 -9.35
CA MET A 84 15.77 -4.16 -8.98
C MET A 84 15.29 -4.69 -7.63
N SER A 85 15.57 -5.96 -7.32
CA SER A 85 15.28 -6.58 -6.03
C SER A 85 16.06 -5.88 -4.90
N CYS A 86 17.37 -5.65 -5.11
CA CYS A 86 18.20 -4.91 -4.17
C CYS A 86 17.69 -3.47 -3.97
N ALA A 87 17.43 -2.73 -5.05
CA ALA A 87 16.91 -1.37 -5.01
C ALA A 87 15.56 -1.29 -4.27
N THR A 88 14.67 -2.26 -4.53
CA THR A 88 13.35 -2.35 -3.88
C THR A 88 13.50 -2.62 -2.37
N SER A 89 14.40 -3.53 -1.98
CA SER A 89 14.70 -3.80 -0.57
C SER A 89 15.21 -2.56 0.16
N LEU A 90 16.14 -1.82 -0.46
CA LEU A 90 16.64 -0.55 0.09
C LEU A 90 15.54 0.50 0.20
N PHE A 91 14.63 0.58 -0.78
CA PHE A 91 13.49 1.49 -0.74
C PHE A 91 12.54 1.16 0.42
N PHE A 92 12.25 -0.12 0.64
CA PHE A 92 11.46 -0.55 1.80
C PHE A 92 12.15 -0.20 3.12
N LEU A 93 13.45 -0.44 3.25
CA LEU A 93 14.22 -0.04 4.43
C LEU A 93 14.18 1.48 4.65
N PHE A 94 14.32 2.27 3.58
CA PHE A 94 14.24 3.73 3.63
C PHE A 94 12.88 4.21 4.13
N ILE A 95 11.77 3.61 3.65
CA ILE A 95 10.42 3.91 4.14
C ILE A 95 10.32 3.60 5.63
N VAL A 96 10.79 2.44 6.08
CA VAL A 96 10.74 2.06 7.51
C VAL A 96 11.52 3.06 8.36
N VAL A 97 12.72 3.45 7.95
CA VAL A 97 13.53 4.47 8.66
C VAL A 97 12.79 5.81 8.70
N ARG A 98 12.17 6.24 7.60
CA ARG A 98 11.38 7.48 7.55
C ARG A 98 10.20 7.45 8.53
N VAL A 99 9.48 6.34 8.60
CA VAL A 99 8.34 6.17 9.53
C VAL A 99 8.80 6.16 10.98
N LEU A 100 9.91 5.46 11.30
CA LEU A 100 10.47 5.46 12.65
C LEU A 100 10.96 6.84 13.07
N HIS A 101 11.64 7.54 12.17
CA HIS A 101 12.09 8.92 12.40
C HIS A 101 10.90 9.87 12.58
N TYR A 102 9.85 9.72 11.76
CA TYR A 102 8.61 10.48 11.91
C TYR A 102 7.98 10.24 13.28
N ARG A 103 7.84 8.98 13.69
CA ARG A 103 7.27 8.61 14.99
C ARG A 103 8.11 9.12 16.15
N TYR A 104 9.44 9.00 16.07
CA TYR A 104 10.35 9.53 17.08
C TYR A 104 10.20 11.05 17.20
N LYS A 105 10.16 11.77 16.06
CA LYS A 105 9.98 13.21 16.02
C LYS A 105 8.59 13.63 16.54
N PHE A 106 7.55 12.87 16.24
CA PHE A 106 6.19 13.09 16.74
C PHE A 106 6.10 12.92 18.27
N LEU A 107 6.81 11.96 18.84
CA LEU A 107 6.83 11.73 20.30
C LEU A 107 7.77 12.67 21.06
N THR A 108 8.80 13.21 20.39
CA THR A 108 9.82 14.05 21.04
C THR A 108 9.51 15.54 20.91
N SER A 109 8.77 15.95 19.87
CA SER A 109 8.44 17.35 19.60
C SER A 109 6.95 17.58 19.70
N ASP A 110 6.50 18.20 20.79
CA ASP A 110 5.11 18.63 21.00
C ASP A 110 4.59 19.59 19.91
N ARG A 111 5.49 20.23 19.14
CA ARG A 111 5.14 21.13 18.03
C ARG A 111 5.03 20.45 16.67
N PHE A 112 5.22 19.13 16.59
CA PHE A 112 5.26 18.41 15.32
C PHE A 112 3.86 17.94 14.92
N ASP A 113 3.31 18.51 13.84
CA ASP A 113 2.03 18.13 13.19
C ASP A 113 0.77 18.19 14.09
N ASN A 114 0.84 18.89 15.22
CA ASN A 114 -0.32 19.16 16.07
C ASN A 114 -1.09 20.37 15.54
N HIS A 115 -1.77 20.23 14.40
CA HIS A 115 -2.60 21.30 13.81
C HIS A 115 -4.10 21.13 14.09
N PHE A 116 -4.49 20.10 14.86
CA PHE A 116 -5.89 19.73 15.06
C PHE A 116 -6.30 19.89 16.51
N ILE A 117 -7.35 20.69 16.74
CA ILE A 117 -8.04 20.75 18.03
C ILE A 117 -9.18 19.72 17.97
N THR A 118 -9.02 18.60 18.65
CA THR A 118 -10.05 17.55 18.75
C THR A 118 -11.03 17.83 19.89
N THR A 119 -12.21 17.20 19.85
CA THR A 119 -13.21 17.28 20.93
C THR A 119 -12.70 16.72 22.24
N ASP A 120 -11.86 15.68 22.19
CA ASP A 120 -11.26 15.07 23.38
C ASP A 120 -10.32 16.02 24.09
N LEU A 121 -9.50 16.77 23.34
CA LEU A 121 -8.62 17.80 23.90
C LEU A 121 -9.43 18.90 24.60
N ARG A 122 -10.55 19.33 24.01
CA ARG A 122 -11.46 20.30 24.64
C ARG A 122 -12.10 19.76 25.91
N ASN A 123 -12.52 18.49 25.93
CA ASN A 123 -13.08 17.85 27.11
C ASN A 123 -12.06 17.73 28.25
N ILE A 124 -10.81 17.40 27.92
CA ILE A 124 -9.71 17.35 28.89
C ILE A 124 -9.41 18.75 29.44
N ASP A 125 -9.40 19.77 28.59
CA ASP A 125 -9.17 21.16 28.98
C ASP A 125 -10.26 21.68 29.92
N ILE A 126 -11.54 21.36 29.64
CA ILE A 126 -12.67 21.68 30.54
C ILE A 126 -12.50 21.01 31.91
N ARG A 127 -12.11 19.73 31.95
CA ARG A 127 -11.85 19.03 33.22
C ARG A 127 -10.67 19.64 33.98
N ARG A 128 -9.64 20.13 33.29
CA ARG A 128 -8.50 20.84 33.92
C ARG A 128 -8.91 22.20 34.47
N ALA A 129 -9.76 22.94 33.75
CA ALA A 129 -10.36 24.18 34.22
C ALA A 129 -11.15 23.97 35.52
N GLN A 130 -11.93 22.88 35.59
CA GLN A 130 -12.67 22.49 36.80
C GLN A 130 -11.76 22.10 37.97
N MET A 131 -10.53 21.67 37.69
CA MET A 131 -9.50 21.34 38.69
C MET A 131 -8.56 22.51 39.00
N GLU A 132 -8.88 23.74 38.56
CA GLU A 132 -8.05 24.94 38.70
C GLU A 132 -6.61 24.78 38.16
N LYS A 133 -6.44 23.94 37.14
CA LYS A 133 -5.15 23.76 36.45
C LYS A 133 -5.08 24.66 35.22
N GLU A 134 -3.87 25.00 34.81
CA GLU A 134 -3.63 25.79 33.60
C GLU A 134 -4.31 25.17 32.37
N THR A 135 -5.06 26.00 31.65
CA THR A 135 -5.79 25.64 30.44
C THR A 135 -5.02 26.13 29.21
N ILE A 136 -5.11 25.36 28.13
CA ILE A 136 -4.50 25.70 26.83
C ILE A 136 -5.42 26.57 25.96
N LEU A 137 -6.69 26.73 26.36
CA LEU A 137 -7.65 27.64 25.76
C LEU A 137 -7.87 28.85 26.69
N PRO A 138 -8.13 30.06 26.17
CA PRO A 138 -8.38 30.43 24.78
C PRO A 138 -7.11 30.70 23.96
N LEU A 139 -7.10 30.24 22.70
CA LEU A 139 -5.99 30.45 21.76
C LEU A 139 -5.91 31.91 21.33
N ASN A 140 -4.69 32.41 21.12
CA ASN A 140 -4.45 33.73 20.56
C ASN A 140 -4.95 33.82 19.10
N HIS A 141 -5.29 35.01 18.61
CA HIS A 141 -5.80 35.21 17.23
C HIS A 141 -4.86 34.67 16.15
N ARG A 142 -3.54 34.76 16.37
CA ARG A 142 -2.52 34.22 15.45
C ARG A 142 -2.46 32.69 15.49
N GLU A 143 -2.63 32.12 16.67
CA GLU A 143 -2.65 30.66 16.88
C GLU A 143 -3.90 30.05 16.28
N ARG A 144 -5.04 30.74 16.34
CA ARG A 144 -6.31 30.29 15.75
C ARG A 144 -6.24 30.05 14.23
N ALA A 145 -5.36 30.74 13.51
CA ALA A 145 -5.13 30.52 12.08
C ALA A 145 -4.23 29.29 11.80
N LEU A 146 -3.47 28.86 12.81
CA LEU A 146 -2.55 27.72 12.83
C LEU A 146 -3.19 26.44 13.40
N TYR A 147 -4.48 26.45 13.76
CA TYR A 147 -5.18 25.25 14.22
C TYR A 147 -6.50 25.11 13.47
N ILE A 148 -6.66 24.01 12.76
CA ILE A 148 -7.92 23.67 12.09
C ILE A 148 -8.84 23.05 13.13
N ASN A 149 -9.94 23.74 13.42
CA ASN A 149 -11.01 23.15 14.23
C ASN A 149 -11.68 22.04 13.41
N VAL A 150 -11.51 20.80 13.84
CA VAL A 150 -12.32 19.69 13.34
C VAL A 150 -13.68 19.81 14.02
N SER A 151 -14.52 20.72 13.52
CA SER A 151 -15.90 20.79 13.94
C SER A 151 -16.63 19.58 13.36
N THR A 152 -16.54 18.43 14.04
CA THR A 152 -17.50 17.35 13.84
C THR A 152 -18.86 17.91 14.20
N LYS A 153 -19.70 18.18 13.21
CA LYS A 153 -21.14 18.41 13.41
C LYS A 153 -21.75 17.11 13.91
N ARG A 154 -21.65 16.85 15.21
CA ARG A 154 -22.40 15.81 15.88
C ARG A 154 -22.66 16.24 17.32
N ASP A 155 -23.90 16.64 17.52
CA ASP A 155 -24.67 16.66 18.76
C ASP A 155 -24.22 17.62 19.88
N HIS A 156 -24.46 18.92 19.67
CA HIS A 156 -24.45 19.92 20.75
C HIS A 156 -25.85 20.29 21.27
N GLU A 157 -26.91 19.62 20.78
CA GLU A 157 -28.29 19.97 21.09
C GLU A 157 -28.89 19.23 22.31
N THR A 158 -28.10 18.42 23.03
CA THR A 158 -28.66 17.59 24.13
C THR A 158 -28.11 17.88 25.53
N VAL A 159 -27.10 18.75 25.70
CA VAL A 159 -26.45 18.92 27.03
C VAL A 159 -26.73 20.27 27.70
N ILE A 160 -27.20 21.30 26.98
CA ILE A 160 -27.43 22.63 27.59
C ILE A 160 -28.85 22.78 28.17
N GLY A 161 -29.81 21.95 27.76
CA GLY A 161 -31.22 22.06 28.18
C GLY A 161 -31.60 21.47 29.55
N LYS A 162 -30.66 20.95 30.35
CA LYS A 162 -30.98 20.30 31.64
C LYS A 162 -30.38 20.94 32.89
N HIS A 163 -29.63 22.05 32.76
CA HIS A 163 -28.96 22.65 33.92
C HIS A 163 -29.41 24.08 34.29
N LEU A 164 -30.46 24.60 33.66
CA LEU A 164 -31.05 25.91 33.97
C LEU A 164 -32.60 25.80 34.04
N GLN A 165 -33.08 25.14 35.10
CA GLN A 165 -34.38 25.44 35.69
C GLN A 165 -34.23 25.41 37.21
N ILE A 166 -33.75 26.53 37.75
CA ILE A 166 -34.18 27.12 39.03
C ILE A 166 -34.37 28.61 38.74
#